data_AF-A0A4R2BI65-F1
#
_entry.id   AF-A0A4R2BI65-F1
#
_cell.length_a   1.000
_cell.length_b   1.000
_cell.length_c   1.000
_cell.angle_alpha   90.00
_cell.angle_beta   90.00
_cell.angle_gamma   90.00
#
_symmetry.space_group_name_H-M   'P 1'
#
loop_
_entity.id
_entity.type
_entity.pdbx_description
1 polymer ?
#
loop_
_entity_poly.entity_id
_entity_poly.type
_entity_poly.pdbx_seq_one_letter_code
_entity_poly.pdbx_strand_id
1 'polypeptide(L)'
;MNIGPFNPVSQSIKPLSAGAQKINSTTPFEAQKSFASVLKKSLENLNETQAKSDLMTNKLANGENVDLHQVMIASQKASVTLQATLEVRNKVVEAYQEMMRMQV
;
A
#
# COMPACT_ATOMS: atom_id res chain seq x y z
N MET A 1 -73.32 -15.01 -11.64
CA MET A 1 -71.95 -15.13 -11.10
C MET A 1 -70.99 -15.12 -12.29
N ASN A 2 -70.33 -13.99 -12.52
CA ASN A 2 -69.42 -13.78 -13.65
C ASN A 2 -67.99 -14.02 -13.16
N ILE A 3 -67.43 -15.20 -13.42
CA ILE A 3 -66.02 -15.49 -13.13
C ILE A 3 -65.20 -15.21 -14.38
N GLY A 4 -64.46 -14.10 -14.37
CA GLY A 4 -63.58 -13.69 -15.46
C GLY A 4 -62.42 -14.67 -15.71
N PRO A 5 -61.73 -14.55 -16.86
CA PRO A 5 -60.67 -15.48 -17.24
C PRO A 5 -59.42 -15.28 -16.37
N PHE A 6 -58.82 -16.38 -15.95
CA PHE A 6 -57.56 -16.43 -15.21
C PHE A 6 -56.40 -15.96 -16.11
N ASN A 7 -55.73 -14.88 -15.72
CA ASN A 7 -54.55 -14.36 -16.41
C ASN A 7 -53.29 -14.95 -15.76
N PRO A 8 -52.46 -15.75 -16.46
CA PRO A 8 -51.24 -16.30 -15.88
C PRO A 8 -50.23 -15.17 -15.66
N VAL A 9 -49.76 -15.03 -14.41
CA VAL A 9 -48.69 -14.09 -14.06
C VAL A 9 -47.39 -14.55 -14.72
N SER A 10 -47.06 -13.97 -15.87
CA SER A 10 -45.71 -14.02 -16.41
C SER A 10 -44.80 -13.14 -15.56
N GLN A 11 -44.17 -13.74 -14.56
CA GLN A 11 -43.04 -13.11 -13.86
C GLN A 11 -41.90 -12.90 -14.86
N SER A 12 -41.77 -11.68 -15.36
CA SER A 12 -40.56 -11.22 -16.03
C SER A 12 -39.43 -11.20 -15.01
N ILE A 13 -38.69 -12.29 -14.91
CA ILE A 13 -37.35 -12.32 -14.33
C ILE A 13 -36.45 -11.41 -15.16
N LYS A 14 -36.41 -10.12 -14.79
CA LYS A 14 -35.34 -9.22 -15.22
C LYS A 14 -34.04 -9.82 -14.68
N PRO A 15 -33.07 -10.21 -15.53
CA PRO A 15 -31.76 -10.55 -15.02
C PRO A 15 -31.26 -9.31 -14.28
N LEU A 16 -30.87 -9.52 -13.02
CA LEU A 16 -30.14 -8.55 -12.24
C LEU A 16 -28.96 -8.11 -13.11
N SER A 17 -29.05 -6.94 -13.74
CA SER A 17 -27.87 -6.29 -14.30
C SER A 17 -27.04 -5.95 -13.08
N ALA A 18 -26.15 -6.87 -12.71
CA ALA A 18 -25.05 -6.59 -11.83
C ALA A 18 -24.46 -5.28 -12.35
N GLY A 19 -24.57 -4.22 -11.54
CA GLY A 19 -23.89 -2.99 -11.82
C GLY A 19 -22.45 -3.37 -12.05
N ALA A 20 -22.01 -3.31 -13.31
CA ALA A 20 -20.62 -3.33 -13.65
C ALA A 20 -20.07 -2.03 -13.07
N GLN A 21 -19.79 -2.04 -11.76
CA GLN A 21 -18.74 -1.22 -11.21
C GLN A 21 -17.56 -1.52 -12.12
N LYS A 22 -17.20 -0.55 -12.96
CA LYS A 22 -15.93 -0.54 -13.67
C LYS A 22 -14.88 -0.84 -12.62
N ILE A 23 -14.43 -2.09 -12.58
CA ILE A 23 -13.15 -2.41 -11.99
C ILE A 23 -12.20 -1.67 -12.92
N ASN A 24 -11.73 -0.51 -12.47
CA ASN A 24 -10.63 0.19 -13.13
C ASN A 24 -9.46 -0.79 -13.04
N SER A 25 -9.32 -1.62 -14.06
CA SER A 25 -8.19 -2.51 -14.24
C SER A 25 -7.00 -1.62 -14.53
N THR A 26 -6.39 -1.09 -13.47
CA THR A 26 -5.12 -0.39 -13.50
C THR A 26 -4.16 -1.30 -14.25
N THR A 27 -3.77 -0.88 -15.44
CA THR A 27 -2.85 -1.68 -16.26
C THR A 27 -1.54 -1.85 -15.49
N PRO A 28 -0.76 -2.93 -15.71
CA PRO A 28 0.54 -3.11 -15.09
C PRO A 28 1.45 -1.88 -15.25
N PHE A 29 1.30 -1.16 -16.36
CA PHE A 29 1.98 0.11 -16.63
C PHE A 29 1.51 1.27 -15.73
N GLU A 30 0.20 1.45 -15.51
CA GLU A 30 -0.30 2.45 -14.55
C GLU A 30 0.09 2.10 -13.10
N ALA A 31 0.11 0.81 -12.75
CA ALA A 31 0.55 0.34 -11.44
C ALA A 31 2.05 0.64 -11.22
N GLN A 32 2.90 0.42 -12.23
CA GLN A 32 4.31 0.76 -12.19
C GLN A 32 4.54 2.28 -12.05
N LYS A 33 3.77 3.10 -12.78
CA LYS A 33 3.85 4.57 -12.68
C LYS A 33 3.41 5.07 -11.30
N SER A 34 2.35 4.49 -10.75
CA SER A 34 1.88 4.77 -9.40
C SER A 34 2.93 4.39 -8.35
N PHE A 35 3.51 3.19 -8.45
CA PHE A 35 4.59 2.73 -7.57
C PHE A 35 5.83 3.64 -7.66
N ALA A 36 6.28 4.01 -8.86
CA ALA A 36 7.42 4.92 -9.04
C ALA A 36 7.15 6.30 -8.43
N SER A 37 5.93 6.82 -8.54
CA SER A 37 5.54 8.08 -7.90
C SER A 37 5.54 7.99 -6.37
N VAL A 38 5.05 6.88 -5.82
CA VAL A 38 5.07 6.65 -4.36
C VAL A 38 6.52 6.50 -3.88
N LEU A 39 7.36 5.75 -4.61
CA LEU A 39 8.77 5.57 -4.29
C LEU A 39 9.52 6.91 -4.28
N LYS A 40 9.32 7.75 -5.30
CA LYS A 40 9.91 9.09 -5.36
C LYS A 40 9.51 9.93 -4.14
N LYS A 41 8.22 9.94 -3.80
CA LYS A 41 7.70 10.69 -2.65
C LYS A 41 8.25 10.17 -1.32
N SER A 42 8.44 8.86 -1.21
CA SER A 42 9.08 8.24 -0.04
C SER A 42 10.56 8.62 0.09
N LEU A 43 11.30 8.69 -1.03
CA LEU A 43 12.69 9.19 -1.07
C LEU A 43 12.79 10.66 -0.64
N GLU A 44 11.88 11.51 -1.11
CA GLU A 44 11.81 12.92 -0.70
C GLU A 44 11.50 13.06 0.80
N ASN A 45 10.53 12.30 1.31
CA ASN A 45 10.22 12.26 2.74
C ASN A 45 11.39 11.76 3.59
N LEU A 46 12.16 10.79 3.09
CA LEU A 46 13.34 10.28 3.78
C LEU A 46 14.42 11.36 3.88
N ASN A 47 14.66 12.12 2.82
CA ASN A 47 15.58 13.25 2.83
C ASN A 47 15.16 14.33 3.84
N GLU A 48 13.87 14.69 3.88
CA GLU A 48 13.34 15.62 4.90
C GLU A 48 13.50 15.07 6.32
N THR A 49 13.21 13.78 6.52
CA THR A 49 13.35 13.14 7.82
C THR A 49 14.80 13.11 8.28
N GLN A 50 15.74 12.85 7.37
CA GLN A 50 17.17 12.87 7.65
C GLN A 50 17.65 14.26 8.06
N ALA A 51 17.28 15.31 7.30
CA ALA A 51 17.61 16.69 7.65
C ALA A 51 17.04 17.10 9.04
N LYS A 52 15.82 16.64 9.34
CA LYS A 52 15.19 16.86 10.66
C LYS A 52 15.90 16.10 11.77
N SER A 53 16.37 14.89 11.48
CA SER A 53 17.16 14.08 12.40
C SER A 53 18.51 14.72 12.68
N ASP A 54 19.21 15.28 11.68
CA ASP A 54 20.47 15.99 11.86
C ASP A 54 20.31 17.23 12.76
N LEU A 55 19.19 17.93 12.62
CA LEU A 55 18.82 19.06 13.47
C LEU A 55 18.55 18.63 14.91
N MET A 56 17.86 17.50 15.11
CA MET A 56 17.64 16.93 16.45
C MET A 56 18.92 16.37 17.06
N THR A 57 19.81 15.74 16.28
CA THR A 57 21.12 15.28 16.74
C THR A 57 22.00 16.44 17.18
N ASN A 58 21.95 17.57 16.47
CA ASN A 58 22.58 18.81 16.92
C ASN A 58 22.02 19.28 18.26
N LYS A 59 20.69 19.27 18.44
CA LYS A 59 20.06 19.59 19.74
C LYS A 59 20.44 18.61 20.85
N LEU A 60 20.56 17.32 20.53
CA LEU A 60 20.96 16.30 21.49
C LEU A 60 22.43 16.40 21.90
N ALA A 61 23.33 16.71 20.97
CA ALA A 61 24.74 16.97 21.25
C ALA A 61 24.94 18.19 22.16
N ASN A 62 23.93 19.08 22.27
CA ASN A 62 23.88 20.14 23.27
C ASN A 62 23.46 19.66 24.68
N GLY A 63 23.26 18.36 24.91
CA GLY A 63 23.16 17.76 26.25
C GLY A 63 21.75 17.50 26.78
N GLU A 64 20.78 17.20 25.91
CA GLU A 64 19.42 16.85 26.34
C GLU A 64 19.31 15.38 26.83
N ASN A 65 18.52 15.18 27.90
CA ASN A 65 18.46 13.97 28.76
C ASN A 65 18.07 12.68 27.99
N VAL A 66 18.93 11.65 27.98
CA VAL A 66 18.61 10.34 27.38
C VAL A 66 18.60 9.24 28.43
N ASP A 67 17.49 8.51 28.47
CA ASP A 67 17.24 7.41 29.40
C ASP A 67 17.73 6.07 28.79
N LEU A 68 18.56 5.32 29.54
CA LEU A 68 19.14 4.03 29.12
C LEU A 68 18.10 3.01 28.65
N HIS A 69 16.89 3.04 29.22
CA HIS A 69 15.81 2.16 28.79
C HIS A 69 15.33 2.45 27.37
N GLN A 70 15.35 3.72 26.95
CA GLN A 70 15.00 4.08 25.57
C GLN A 70 16.03 3.57 24.57
N VAL A 71 17.32 3.54 24.94
CA VAL A 71 18.39 3.04 24.06
C VAL A 71 18.22 1.54 23.77
N MET A 72 17.89 0.74 24.79
CA MET A 72 17.63 -0.70 24.60
C MET A 72 16.39 -0.96 23.73
N ILE A 73 15.30 -0.23 23.99
CA ILE A 73 14.07 -0.36 23.18
C ILE A 73 14.33 0.06 21.74
N ALA A 74 15.07 1.15 21.52
CA ALA A 74 15.45 1.61 20.20
C ALA A 74 16.29 0.56 19.45
N SER A 75 17.24 -0.07 20.14
CA SER A 75 18.08 -1.14 19.57
C SER A 75 17.26 -2.36 19.13
N GLN A 76 16.34 -2.84 19.98
CA GLN A 76 15.45 -3.96 19.63
C GLN A 76 14.50 -3.61 18.48
N LYS A 77 13.93 -2.40 18.49
CA LYS A 77 13.08 -1.91 17.40
C LYS A 77 13.85 -1.81 16.08
N ALA A 78 15.10 -1.33 16.12
CA ALA A 78 15.95 -1.25 14.95
C ALA A 78 16.24 -2.64 14.36
N SER A 79 16.52 -3.63 15.21
CA SER A 79 16.77 -5.01 14.77
C SER A 79 15.55 -5.61 14.04
N VAL A 80 14.35 -5.48 14.61
CA VAL A 80 13.10 -5.98 13.98
C VAL A 80 12.78 -5.21 12.70
N THR A 81 12.99 -3.89 12.69
CA THR A 81 12.74 -3.05 11.50
C THR A 81 13.69 -3.41 10.37
N LEU A 82 14.95 -3.71 10.67
CA LEU A 82 15.94 -4.13 9.69
C LEU A 82 15.53 -5.46 9.05
N GLN A 83 15.10 -6.44 9.85
CA GLN A 83 14.61 -7.72 9.35
C GLN A 83 13.40 -7.53 8.42
N ALA A 84 12.42 -6.73 8.84
CA ALA A 84 11.26 -6.41 8.00
C ALA A 84 11.66 -5.70 6.69
N THR A 85 12.65 -4.82 6.73
CA THR A 85 13.17 -4.12 5.54
C THR A 85 13.81 -5.09 4.55
N LEU A 86 14.53 -6.11 5.05
CA LEU A 86 15.12 -7.15 4.19
C LEU A 86 14.04 -7.97 3.47
N GLU A 87 12.97 -8.34 4.17
CA GLU A 87 11.83 -9.03 3.56
C GLU A 87 11.13 -8.19 2.49
N VAL A 88 10.90 -6.91 2.76
CA VAL A 88 10.34 -5.97 1.79
C VAL A 88 11.27 -5.83 0.57
N ARG A 89 12.59 -5.70 0.77
CA ARG A 89 13.56 -5.66 -0.33
C ARG A 89 13.44 -6.90 -1.21
N ASN A 90 13.40 -8.08 -0.61
CA ASN A 90 13.28 -9.34 -1.33
C ASN A 90 11.99 -9.37 -2.16
N LYS A 91 10.84 -8.98 -1.58
CA LYS A 91 9.56 -8.92 -2.32
C LYS A 91 9.51 -7.88 -3.43
N VAL A 92 10.18 -6.74 -3.27
CA VAL A 92 10.29 -5.75 -4.34
C VAL A 92 11.12 -6.28 -5.52
N VAL A 93 12.21 -7.01 -5.24
CA VAL A 93 13.02 -7.64 -6.29
C VAL A 93 12.24 -8.73 -7.02
N GLU A 94 11.53 -9.59 -6.28
CA GLU A 94 10.65 -10.61 -6.87
C GLU A 94 9.56 -9.98 -7.75
N ALA A 95 8.89 -8.92 -7.26
CA ALA A 95 7.85 -8.22 -8.02
C ALA A 95 8.40 -7.59 -9.31
N TYR A 96 9.62 -7.05 -9.27
CA TYR A 96 10.29 -6.54 -10.47
C TYR A 96 10.59 -7.66 -11.47
N GLN A 97 11.11 -8.80 -11.01
CA GLN A 97 11.38 -9.96 -11.86
C GLN A 97 10.09 -10.52 -12.49
N GLU A 98 9.00 -10.61 -11.73
CA GLU A 98 7.72 -11.12 -12.23
C GLU A 98 7.09 -10.20 -13.28
N MET A 99 7.16 -8.88 -13.08
CA MET A 99 6.72 -7.90 -14.09
C MET A 99 7.49 -8.03 -15.41
N MET A 100 8.79 -8.35 -15.36
CA MET A 100 9.59 -8.60 -16.56
C MET A 100 9.21 -9.92 -17.25
N ARG A 101 8.87 -10.98 -16.49
CA ARG A 101 8.40 -12.26 -17.05
C ARG A 101 7.02 -12.17 -17.70
N MET A 102 6.17 -11.24 -17.27
CA MET A 102 4.85 -11.02 -17.89
C MET A 102 4.90 -10.29 -19.25
N GLN A 103 6.03 -9.67 -19.60
CA GLN A 103 6.16 -8.83 -20.80
C GLN A 103 6.84 -9.53 -22.00
N VAL A 104 7.29 -10.77 -21.85
CA VAL A 104 7.89 -11.57 -22.95
C VAL A 104 6.91 -12.58 -23.55
#